data_AF-X0WGB9-F1
#
_entry.id   AF-X0WGB9-F1
#
_cell.length_a   1.000
_cell.length_b   1.000
_cell.length_c   1.000
_cell.angle_alpha   90.00
_cell.angle_beta   90.00
_cell.angle_gamma   90.00
#
_symmetry.space_group_name_H-M   'P 1'
#
loop_
_entity.id
_entity.type
_entity.pdbx_description
1 polymer ?
#
loop_
_entity_poly.entity_id
_entity_poly.type
_entity_poly.pdbx_seq_one_letter_code
_entity_poly.pdbx_strand_id
1 'polypeptide(L)'
;MNVLALEPYYGGSHQAFLDGWIARSRHQWTTLTLPPHKWKWRMRHASVTFAESARQRGAADRPWNVLFASDMLNLAEFLGLAEEAVRRVPAVAYFHESQFTYPVRRSDARDLHFALTNTTTALAAAQ
;
A
#
# COMPACT_ATOMS: atom_id res chain seq x y z
N MET A 1 -18.06 6.40 -0.18
CA MET A 1 -16.70 6.65 0.35
C MET A 1 -15.75 6.73 -0.82
N ASN A 2 -14.80 7.65 -0.73
CA ASN A 2 -13.66 7.78 -1.63
C ASN A 2 -12.49 7.02 -1.00
N VAL A 3 -11.95 6.01 -1.68
CA VAL A 3 -10.88 5.15 -1.19
C VAL A 3 -9.61 5.43 -1.98
N LEU A 4 -8.50 5.67 -1.28
CA LEU A 4 -7.18 5.69 -1.89
C LEU A 4 -6.53 4.31 -1.73
N ALA A 5 -6.42 3.57 -2.81
CA ALA A 5 -5.70 2.30 -2.85
C ALA A 5 -4.22 2.54 -3.19
N LEU A 6 -3.33 1.95 -2.39
CA LEU A 6 -1.88 2.02 -2.51
C LEU A 6 -1.36 0.60 -2.77
N GLU A 7 -1.04 0.30 -4.03
CA GLU A 7 -0.55 -1.02 -4.46
C GLU A 7 0.82 -0.90 -5.18
N PRO A 8 1.93 -1.01 -4.44
CA PRO A 8 3.28 -0.93 -5.02
C PRO A 8 3.63 -2.05 -6.01
N TYR A 9 2.88 -3.14 -6.07
CA TYR A 9 3.16 -4.25 -6.97
C TYR A 9 1.90 -4.66 -7.75
N TYR A 10 1.58 -3.88 -8.78
CA TYR A 10 0.34 -4.05 -9.52
C TYR A 10 0.46 -5.04 -10.68
N GLY A 11 0.29 -6.33 -10.37
CA GLY A 11 0.24 -7.39 -11.36
C GLY A 11 -0.16 -8.73 -10.75
N GLY A 12 -0.39 -9.73 -11.60
CA GLY A 12 -0.77 -11.07 -11.16
C GLY A 12 -1.97 -11.05 -10.21
N SER A 13 -1.85 -11.75 -9.07
CA SER A 13 -2.92 -11.87 -8.07
C SER A 13 -3.23 -10.56 -7.34
N HIS A 14 -2.26 -9.66 -7.15
CA HIS A 14 -2.49 -8.33 -6.55
C HIS A 14 -3.42 -7.50 -7.41
N GLN A 15 -3.13 -7.43 -8.72
CA GLN A 15 -3.98 -6.73 -9.68
C GLN A 15 -5.37 -7.39 -9.75
N ALA A 16 -5.42 -8.72 -9.89
CA ALA A 16 -6.70 -9.44 -10.00
C ALA A 16 -7.61 -9.21 -8.78
N PHE A 17 -7.03 -9.19 -7.57
CA PHE A 17 -7.74 -8.86 -6.35
C PHE A 17 -8.27 -7.43 -6.36
N LEU A 18 -7.40 -6.44 -6.60
CA LEU A 18 -7.78 -5.03 -6.52
C LEU A 18 -8.81 -4.66 -7.60
N ASP A 19 -8.59 -5.05 -8.86
CA ASP A 19 -9.54 -4.85 -9.96
C ASP A 19 -10.88 -5.53 -9.67
N GLY A 20 -10.83 -6.77 -9.19
CA GLY A 20 -12.02 -7.56 -8.86
C GLY A 20 -12.87 -6.93 -7.77
N TRP A 21 -12.23 -6.34 -6.75
CA TRP A 21 -12.90 -5.65 -5.66
C TRP A 21 -13.46 -4.30 -6.11
N ILE A 22 -12.67 -3.49 -6.82
CA ILE A 22 -13.10 -2.20 -7.37
C ILE A 22 -14.36 -2.38 -8.22
N ALA A 23 -14.37 -3.36 -9.14
CA ALA A 23 -15.50 -3.62 -10.05
C ALA A 23 -16.80 -4.02 -9.34
N ARG A 24 -16.73 -4.53 -8.11
CA ARG A 24 -17.88 -4.99 -7.31
C ARG A 24 -18.19 -4.07 -6.13
N SER A 25 -17.46 -2.97 -6.01
CA SER A 25 -17.57 -2.03 -4.91
C SER A 25 -18.52 -0.90 -5.25
N ARG A 26 -19.25 -0.41 -4.25
CA ARG A 26 -20.05 0.83 -4.33
C ARG A 26 -19.22 2.09 -4.03
N HIS A 27 -17.92 1.93 -3.76
CA HIS A 27 -17.01 3.01 -3.40
C HIS A 27 -16.36 3.63 -4.64
N GLN A 28 -15.90 4.87 -4.51
CA GLN A 28 -15.11 5.56 -5.53
C GLN A 28 -13.64 5.32 -5.24
N TRP A 29 -12.86 4.88 -6.22
CA TRP A 29 -11.47 4.47 -6.01
C TRP A 29 -10.51 5.39 -6.73
N THR A 30 -9.46 5.78 -6.03
CA THR A 30 -8.23 6.31 -6.63
C THR A 30 -7.13 5.28 -6.37
N THR A 31 -6.48 4.81 -7.43
CA THR A 31 -5.43 3.81 -7.33
C THR A 31 -4.06 4.44 -7.61
N LEU A 32 -3.14 4.31 -6.65
CA LEU A 32 -1.72 4.54 -6.86
C LEU A 32 -1.03 3.20 -6.99
N THR A 33 -0.48 2.94 -8.17
CA THR A 33 0.06 1.64 -8.54
C THR A 33 1.44 1.78 -9.14
N LEU A 34 2.29 0.77 -8.96
CA LEU A 34 3.55 0.65 -9.69
C LEU A 34 3.62 -0.68 -10.45
N PRO A 35 4.35 -0.74 -11.58
CA PRO A 35 4.44 -1.97 -12.36
C PRO A 35 5.06 -3.14 -11.57
N PRO A 36 4.68 -4.39 -11.88
CA PRO A 36 4.95 -5.58 -11.07
C PRO A 36 6.34 -6.17 -11.35
N HIS A 37 7.38 -5.36 -11.19
CA HIS A 37 8.76 -5.80 -11.31
C HIS A 37 9.58 -5.28 -10.14
N LYS A 38 10.65 -6.01 -9.82
CA LYS A 38 11.60 -5.65 -8.74
C LYS A 38 10.87 -5.41 -7.41
N TRP A 39 10.12 -6.40 -6.93
CA TRP A 39 9.28 -6.32 -5.72
C TRP A 39 10.03 -5.77 -4.50
N LYS A 40 11.30 -6.15 -4.31
CA LYS A 40 12.16 -5.61 -3.24
C LYS A 40 12.31 -4.10 -3.31
N TRP A 41 12.45 -3.56 -4.52
CA TRP A 41 12.50 -2.11 -4.73
C TRP A 41 11.14 -1.47 -4.47
N ARG A 42 10.04 -2.11 -4.88
CA ARG A 42 8.68 -1.61 -4.60
C ARG A 42 8.42 -1.43 -3.12
N MET A 43 8.86 -2.36 -2.28
CA MET A 43 8.76 -2.24 -0.82
C MET A 43 9.63 -1.13 -0.20
N ARG A 44 10.53 -0.49 -0.96
CA ARG A 44 11.45 0.54 -0.44
C ARG A 44 11.13 1.94 -0.92
N HIS A 45 10.76 2.13 -2.18
CA HIS A 45 10.59 3.47 -2.74
C HIS A 45 9.13 3.89 -2.89
N ALA A 46 8.18 2.95 -2.83
CA ALA A 46 6.79 3.24 -3.17
C ALA A 46 6.16 4.26 -2.22
N SER A 47 6.50 4.24 -0.93
CA SER A 47 5.99 5.22 0.04
C SER A 47 6.37 6.65 -0.34
N VAL A 48 7.61 6.88 -0.79
CA VAL A 48 8.07 8.18 -1.31
C VAL A 48 7.32 8.55 -2.60
N THR A 49 7.24 7.62 -3.56
CA THR A 49 6.57 7.86 -4.84
C THR A 49 5.08 8.14 -4.67
N PHE A 50 4.42 7.45 -3.76
CA PHE A 50 2.98 7.60 -3.52
C PHE A 50 2.65 8.81 -2.68
N ALA A 51 3.49 9.23 -1.72
CA ALA A 51 3.28 10.49 -1.01
C ALA A 51 3.29 11.68 -1.99
N GLU A 52 4.24 11.70 -2.92
CA GLU A 52 4.30 12.69 -4.01
C GLU A 52 3.05 12.62 -4.90
N SER A 53 2.66 11.41 -5.33
CA SER A 53 1.49 11.22 -6.18
C SER A 53 0.18 11.60 -5.50
N ALA A 54 0.05 11.33 -4.21
CA ALA A 54 -1.13 11.69 -3.41
C ALA A 54 -1.23 13.22 -3.27
N ARG A 55 -0.10 13.90 -3.02
CA ARG A 55 -0.03 15.37 -2.98
C ARG A 55 -0.46 15.99 -4.31
N GLN A 56 0.06 15.50 -5.43
CA GLN A 56 -0.27 16.01 -6.76
C GLN A 56 -1.74 15.80 -7.14
N ARG A 57 -2.35 14.72 -6.64
CA ARG A 57 -3.78 14.43 -6.88
C ARG A 57 -4.72 15.25 -6.00
N GLY A 58 -4.21 15.85 -4.92
CA GLY A 58 -4.81 16.96 -4.18
C GLY A 58 -6.29 16.81 -3.82
N ALA A 59 -6.56 16.58 -2.53
CA ALA A 59 -7.87 16.41 -1.90
C ALA A 59 -8.85 17.61 -1.97
N ALA A 60 -8.55 18.66 -2.74
CA ALA A 60 -9.26 19.94 -2.71
C ALA A 60 -10.76 19.82 -3.00
N ASP A 61 -11.15 18.97 -3.96
CA ASP A 61 -12.57 18.81 -4.33
C ASP A 61 -13.20 17.51 -3.81
N ARG A 62 -12.38 16.48 -3.51
CA ARG A 62 -12.86 15.17 -3.03
C ARG A 62 -11.86 14.51 -2.08
N PRO A 63 -11.99 14.70 -0.76
CA PRO A 63 -11.11 14.04 0.20
C PRO A 63 -11.33 12.52 0.19
N TRP A 64 -10.26 11.77 0.42
CA TRP A 64 -10.35 10.34 0.69
C TRP A 64 -10.86 10.10 2.11
N ASN A 65 -11.68 9.07 2.27
CA ASN A 65 -12.26 8.69 3.56
C ASN A 65 -11.55 7.48 4.17
N VAL A 66 -10.87 6.68 3.34
CA VAL A 66 -10.16 5.47 3.75
C VAL A 66 -8.91 5.31 2.88
N LEU A 67 -7.79 4.96 3.50
CA LEU A 67 -6.62 4.44 2.81
C LEU A 67 -6.68 2.91 2.80
N PHE A 68 -6.45 2.30 1.65
CA PHE A 68 -6.27 0.87 1.51
C PHE A 68 -4.83 0.60 1.05
N ALA A 69 -4.02 -0.03 1.87
CA ALA A 69 -2.61 -0.31 1.57
C ALA A 69 -2.36 -1.82 1.49
N SER A 70 -1.68 -2.28 0.44
CA SER A 70 -1.18 -3.65 0.39
C SER A 70 0.06 -3.83 1.27
N ASP A 71 0.40 -5.07 1.61
CA ASP A 71 1.60 -5.45 2.37
C ASP A 71 2.91 -5.01 1.70
N MET A 72 2.86 -4.71 0.41
CA MET A 72 3.99 -4.25 -0.37
C MET A 72 4.37 -2.79 -0.08
N LEU A 73 3.52 -2.02 0.61
CA LEU A 73 3.81 -0.64 1.01
C LEU A 73 4.38 -0.61 2.43
N ASN A 74 5.34 0.28 2.69
CA ASN A 74 5.62 0.72 4.06
C ASN A 74 4.64 1.84 4.45
N LEU A 75 3.50 1.48 5.06
CA LEU A 75 2.45 2.44 5.38
C LEU A 75 2.90 3.50 6.40
N ALA A 76 3.70 3.13 7.40
CA ALA A 76 4.23 4.07 8.38
C ALA A 76 5.07 5.17 7.71
N GLU A 77 5.95 4.79 6.78
CA GLU A 77 6.74 5.74 6.00
C GLU A 77 5.88 6.61 5.08
N PHE A 78 4.87 6.02 4.43
CA PHE A 78 3.93 6.79 3.61
C PHE A 78 3.22 7.86 4.45
N LEU A 79 2.69 7.50 5.62
CA LEU A 79 2.01 8.44 6.52
C LEU A 79 2.95 9.52 7.08
N GLY A 80 4.22 9.19 7.30
CA GLY A 80 5.23 10.16 7.72
C GLY A 80 5.59 11.19 6.64
N LEU A 81 5.45 10.82 5.37
CA LEU A 81 5.73 11.67 4.21
C LEU A 81 4.48 12.37 3.65
N ALA A 82 3.29 11.85 3.97
CA ALA A 82 2.02 12.37 3.47
C ALA A 82 1.65 13.72 4.11
N GLU A 83 0.90 14.52 3.37
CA GLU A 83 0.30 15.75 3.90
C GLU A 83 -0.71 15.44 5.01
N GLU A 84 -0.95 16.43 5.90
CA GLU A 84 -1.80 16.24 7.08
C GLU A 84 -3.21 15.72 6.74
N ALA A 85 -3.80 16.21 5.65
CA ALA A 85 -5.12 15.79 5.19
C ALA A 85 -5.19 14.30 4.85
N VAL A 86 -4.11 13.72 4.32
CA VAL A 86 -4.01 12.28 4.00
C VAL A 86 -3.60 11.48 5.23
N ARG A 87 -2.67 12.01 6.04
CA ARG A 87 -2.16 11.35 7.24
C ARG A 87 -3.26 11.06 8.28
N ARG A 88 -4.31 11.89 8.33
CA ARG A 88 -5.45 11.73 9.24
C ARG A 88 -6.53 10.76 8.72
N VAL A 89 -6.39 10.24 7.50
CA VAL A 89 -7.37 9.31 6.92
C VAL A 89 -7.15 7.92 7.53
N PRO A 90 -8.20 7.26 8.03
CA PRO A 90 -8.06 5.91 8.59
C PRO A 90 -7.55 4.95 7.52
N ALA A 91 -6.60 4.10 7.90
CA ALA A 91 -5.94 3.18 6.99
C ALA A 91 -6.31 1.73 7.30
N VAL A 92 -6.49 0.94 6.24
CA VAL A 92 -6.63 -0.51 6.30
C VAL A 92 -5.43 -1.11 5.57
N ALA A 93 -4.68 -1.97 6.25
CA ALA A 93 -3.65 -2.78 5.61
C ALA A 93 -4.21 -4.15 5.24
N TYR A 94 -3.94 -4.57 4.02
CA TYR A 94 -4.26 -5.90 3.51
C TYR A 94 -2.98 -6.63 3.16
N PHE A 95 -2.81 -7.79 3.79
CA PHE A 95 -1.67 -8.67 3.54
C PHE A 95 -2.09 -9.75 2.55
N HIS A 96 -1.78 -9.52 1.26
CA HIS A 96 -1.92 -10.55 0.24
C HIS A 96 -0.91 -11.68 0.50
N GLU A 97 0.28 -11.28 0.91
CA GLU A 97 1.37 -12.14 1.34
C GLU A 97 2.02 -11.53 2.61
N SER A 98 2.68 -12.36 3.42
CA SER A 98 3.44 -11.87 4.58
C SER A 98 4.88 -12.31 4.48
N GLN A 99 5.82 -11.37 4.57
CA GLN A 99 7.25 -11.64 4.49
C GLN A 99 7.78 -12.41 5.71
N PHE A 100 6.97 -12.52 6.78
CA PHE A 100 7.23 -13.41 7.92
C PHE A 100 7.11 -14.88 7.56
N THR A 101 6.12 -15.26 6.76
CA THR A 101 5.78 -16.66 6.49
C THR A 101 5.91 -17.03 5.02
N TYR A 102 6.33 -16.09 4.16
CA TYR A 102 6.40 -16.32 2.74
C TYR A 102 7.22 -17.58 2.40
N PRO A 103 6.67 -18.52 1.60
CA PRO A 103 7.36 -19.74 1.27
C PRO A 103 8.56 -19.43 0.38
N VAL A 104 9.73 -19.93 0.78
CA VAL A 104 10.95 -19.84 -0.02
C VAL A 104 11.28 -21.20 -0.58
N ARG A 105 11.64 -21.26 -1.87
CA ARG A 105 12.05 -22.51 -2.53
C ARG A 105 13.39 -23.04 -2.00
N ARG A 106 14.25 -22.14 -1.49
CA ARG A 106 15.53 -22.43 -0.85
C ARG A 106 15.60 -21.64 0.44
N SER A 107 16.03 -22.27 1.52
CA SER A 107 16.22 -21.58 2.81
C SER A 107 17.52 -20.80 2.78
N ASP A 108 17.46 -19.56 2.32
CA ASP A 108 18.54 -18.60 2.48
C ASP A 108 18.27 -17.71 3.70
N ALA A 109 19.30 -16.98 4.16
CA ALA A 109 19.12 -15.96 5.19
C ALA A 109 18.05 -14.95 4.75
N ARG A 110 17.02 -14.76 5.57
CA ARG A 110 15.92 -13.84 5.25
C ARG A 110 16.40 -12.40 5.42
N ASP A 111 16.03 -11.54 4.46
CA ASP A 111 16.13 -10.10 4.63
C ASP A 111 15.00 -9.64 5.54
N LEU A 112 15.29 -9.54 6.84
CA LEU A 112 14.32 -9.21 7.89
C LEU A 112 13.73 -7.81 7.73
N HIS A 113 14.31 -6.95 6.91
CA HIS A 113 13.76 -5.62 6.69
C HIS A 113 12.38 -5.66 6.01
N PHE A 114 12.09 -6.65 5.16
CA PHE A 114 10.76 -6.74 4.54
C PHE A 114 9.69 -7.19 5.56
N ALA A 115 10.08 -8.07 6.49
CA ALA A 115 9.23 -8.41 7.64
C ALA A 115 9.03 -7.18 8.54
N LEU A 116 10.07 -6.38 8.78
CA LEU A 116 9.95 -5.11 9.50
C LEU A 116 8.99 -4.14 8.80
N THR A 117 9.06 -4.01 7.47
CA THR A 117 8.11 -3.20 6.68
C THR A 117 6.67 -3.68 6.88
N ASN A 118 6.43 -5.00 6.88
CA ASN A 118 5.11 -5.55 7.17
C ASN A 118 4.66 -5.24 8.62
N THR A 119 5.56 -5.32 9.60
CA THR A 119 5.27 -4.95 11.00
C THR A 119 4.90 -3.48 11.14
N THR A 120 5.72 -2.57 10.61
CA THR A 120 5.47 -1.13 10.71
C THR A 120 4.19 -0.76 9.98
N THR A 121 3.89 -1.45 8.88
CA THR A 121 2.62 -1.31 8.17
C THR A 121 1.43 -1.75 9.01
N ALA A 122 1.50 -2.92 9.65
CA ALA A 122 0.43 -3.39 10.53
C ALA A 122 0.22 -2.45 11.72
N LEU A 123 1.30 -1.96 12.34
CA LEU A 123 1.23 -0.99 13.45
C LEU A 123 0.64 0.36 13.02
N ALA A 124 0.92 0.79 11.79
CA ALA A 124 0.37 2.03 11.24
C ALA A 124 -1.09 1.90 10.76
N ALA A 125 -1.55 0.68 10.46
CA ALA A 125 -2.87 0.40 9.91
C ALA A 125 -4.03 0.42 10.92
N ALA A 126 -3.82 1.03 12.09
CA ALA A 126 -4.84 1.18 13.11
C ALA A 126 -4.54 2.39 13.99
N GLN A 127 -5.20 3.51 13.69
CA GLN A 127 -5.54 4.60 14.61
C GLN A 127 -7.00 5.00 14.38
#